data_AF-A0A7V5R1R7-F1
#
_entry.id   AF-A0A7V5R1R7-F1
#
_cell.length_a   1.000
_cell.length_b   1.000
_cell.length_c   1.000
_cell.angle_alpha   90.00
_cell.angle_beta   90.00
_cell.angle_gamma   90.00
#
_symmetry.space_group_name_H-M   'P 1'
#
loop_
_entity.id
_entity.type
_entity.pdbx_description
1 polymer ?
#
loop_
_entity_poly.entity_id
_entity_poly.type
_entity_poly.pdbx_seq_one_letter_code
_entity_poly.pdbx_strand_id
1 'polypeptide(L)' 'YQYFYVNSIHEITISMSIGVTFANKQNKLLDDALMFKAADSALYKAKNNGKNQASYF' A
#
# COMPACT_ATOMS: atom_id res chain seq x y z
N TYR A 1 -9.57 -28.69 37.72
CA TYR A 1 -9.55 -27.55 36.80
C TYR A 1 -8.11 -27.22 36.46
N GLN A 2 -7.73 -27.31 35.19
CA GLN A 2 -6.37 -27.06 34.72
C GLN A 2 -6.29 -25.63 34.19
N TYR A 3 -5.52 -24.78 34.87
CA TYR A 3 -5.29 -23.39 34.46
C TYR A 3 -4.14 -23.36 33.46
N PHE A 4 -4.37 -22.76 32.29
CA PHE A 4 -3.32 -22.47 31.32
C PHE A 4 -2.80 -21.06 31.58
N TYR A 5 -1.51 -20.93 31.89
CA TYR A 5 -0.83 -19.64 31.99
C TYR A 5 -0.36 -19.23 30.59
N VAL A 6 -0.95 -18.17 30.03
CA VAL A 6 -0.47 -17.56 28.79
C VAL A 6 0.72 -16.66 29.16
N ASN A 7 1.93 -17.08 28.78
CA ASN A 7 3.17 -16.40 29.16
C ASN A 7 3.44 -15.09 28.40
N SER A 8 2.78 -14.85 27.26
CA SER A 8 2.85 -13.57 26.56
C SER A 8 1.74 -13.42 25.53
N ILE A 9 1.17 -12.22 25.43
CA ILE A 9 0.32 -11.79 24.32
C ILE A 9 1.21 -10.91 23.43
N HIS A 10 1.34 -11.26 22.16
CA HIS A 10 2.07 -10.45 21.17
C HIS A 10 1.07 -9.76 20.25
N GLU A 11 1.04 -8.43 20.31
CA GLU A 11 0.23 -7.61 19.43
C GLU A 11 1.00 -7.36 18.12
N ILE A 12 0.39 -7.72 16.99
CA ILE A 12 0.96 -7.50 15.66
C ILE A 12 0.21 -6.35 14.99
N THR A 13 0.90 -5.24 14.75
CA THR A 13 0.37 -4.12 13.97
C THR A 13 0.81 -4.25 12.51
N ILE A 14 -0.17 -4.31 11.60
CA ILE A 14 0.06 -4.36 10.15
C ILE A 14 -0.28 -2.99 9.55
N SER A 15 0.57 -2.51 8.65
CA SER A 15 0.38 -1.25 7.92
C SER A 15 0.48 -1.47 6.41
N MET A 16 -0.06 -0.53 5.64
CA MET A 16 -0.11 -0.63 4.17
C MET A 16 0.42 0.65 3.52
N SER A 17 1.08 0.48 2.38
CA SER A 17 1.42 1.60 1.48
C SER A 17 0.49 1.55 0.28
N ILE A 18 0.06 2.71 -0.22
CA ILE A 18 -0.97 2.80 -1.27
C ILE A 18 -0.45 3.67 -2.40
N GLY A 19 -0.56 3.19 -3.64
CA GLY A 19 -0.32 3.96 -4.86
C GLY A 19 -1.63 4.33 -5.53
N VAL A 20 -1.83 5.62 -5.82
CA VAL A 20 -3.03 6.16 -6.45
C VAL A 20 -2.68 6.70 -7.83
N THR A 21 -3.56 6.47 -8.81
CA THR A 21 -3.44 7.00 -10.16
C THR A 21 -4.80 7.51 -10.63
N PHE A 22 -4.79 8.53 -11.48
CA PHE A 22 -6.00 9.10 -12.06
C PHE A 22 -6.04 8.82 -13.57
N ALA A 23 -7.02 8.02 -13.99
CA ALA A 23 -7.29 7.76 -15.39
C ALA A 23 -7.72 9.07 -16.08
N ASN A 24 -6.88 9.61 -16.96
CA ASN A 24 -7.18 10.81 -17.73
C ASN A 24 -6.81 10.59 -19.21
N LYS A 25 -7.61 11.20 -20.10
CA LYS A 25 -7.39 11.22 -21.56
C LYS A 25 -6.10 11.95 -21.94
N GLN A 26 -5.72 12.99 -21.20
CA GLN A 26 -4.60 13.87 -21.53
C GLN A 26 -3.24 13.23 -21.23
N ASN A 27 -3.15 12.36 -20.23
CA ASN A 27 -1.94 11.65 -19.81
C ASN A 27 -1.88 10.20 -20.33
N LYS A 28 -2.77 9.82 -21.25
CA LYS A 28 -2.86 8.46 -21.85
C LYS A 28 -3.08 7.34 -20.82
N LEU A 29 -3.46 7.65 -19.59
CA LEU A 29 -3.74 6.67 -18.52
C LEU A 29 -5.15 6.07 -18.63
N LEU A 30 -5.79 6.19 -19.79
CA LEU A 30 -6.95 5.37 -20.14
C LEU A 30 -6.56 3.98 -20.64
N ASP A 31 -5.30 3.77 -21.00
CA ASP A 31 -4.76 2.44 -21.23
C ASP A 31 -4.48 1.79 -19.86
N ASP A 32 -5.18 0.71 -19.58
CA ASP A 32 -5.09 -0.04 -18.32
C ASP A 32 -3.63 -0.39 -17.98
N ALA A 33 -2.81 -0.76 -18.96
CA ALA A 33 -1.42 -1.14 -18.72
C ALA A 33 -0.58 0.04 -18.20
N LEU A 34 -0.81 1.24 -18.74
CA LEU A 34 -0.14 2.47 -18.29
C LEU A 34 -0.68 2.91 -16.93
N MET A 35 -1.98 2.76 -16.70
CA MET A 35 -2.62 3.07 -15.43
C MET A 35 -2.04 2.22 -14.29
N PHE A 36 -1.93 0.91 -14.47
CA PHE A 36 -1.34 0.03 -13.45
C PHE A 36 0.14 0.35 -13.21
N LYS A 37 0.91 0.63 -14.27
CA LYS A 37 2.31 1.03 -14.13
C LYS A 37 2.48 2.36 -13.37
N ALA A 38 1.58 3.30 -13.56
CA ALA A 38 1.53 4.55 -12.81
C ALA A 38 1.20 4.31 -11.32
N ALA A 39 0.20 3.46 -11.04
CA ALA A 39 -0.15 3.08 -9.68
C ALA A 39 1.01 2.36 -8.95
N ASP A 40 1.71 1.46 -9.63
CA ASP A 40 2.90 0.79 -9.09
C ASP A 40 4.04 1.76 -8.82
N SER A 41 4.23 2.76 -9.69
CA SER A 41 5.23 3.81 -9.49
C SER A 41 4.90 4.67 -8.25
N ALA A 42 3.63 5.03 -8.07
CA ALA A 42 3.16 5.73 -6.87
C ALA A 42 3.35 4.87 -5.61
N LEU A 43 3.03 3.57 -5.68
CA LEU A 43 3.23 2.64 -4.58
C LEU A 43 4.71 2.49 -4.21
N TYR A 44 5.59 2.39 -5.21
CA TYR A 44 7.03 2.33 -5.01
C TYR A 44 7.55 3.57 -4.27
N LYS A 45 7.08 4.76 -4.66
CA LYS A 45 7.37 6.01 -3.94
C LYS A 45 6.89 5.96 -2.48
N ALA A 46 5.65 5.51 -2.23
CA ALA A 46 5.11 5.39 -0.88
C ALA A 46 5.94 4.44 0.00
N LYS A 47 6.41 3.31 -0.56
CA LYS A 47 7.27 2.34 0.14
C LYS A 47 8.65 2.92 0.47
N ASN A 48 9.25 3.65 -0.47
CA ASN A 48 10.58 4.24 -0.28
C ASN A 48 10.58 5.48 0.62
N ASN A 49 9.44 6.14 0.78
CA ASN A 49 9.30 7.33 1.62
C ASN A 49 8.86 7.00 3.07
N GLY A 50 9.16 5.80 3.57
CA GLY A 50 8.87 5.40 4.96
C GLY A 50 7.67 4.47 5.16
N LYS A 51 7.06 3.97 4.08
CA LYS A 51 5.87 3.07 4.11
C LYS A 51 4.67 3.75 4.81
N ASN A 52 3.65 2.95 5.16
CA ASN A 52 2.43 3.38 5.87
C ASN A 52 1.83 4.73 5.39
N GLN A 53 1.78 4.94 4.07
CA GLN A 53 1.27 6.17 3.49
C GLN A 53 0.75 5.95 2.08
N ALA A 54 0.01 6.94 1.58
CA ALA A 54 -0.41 7.01 0.20
C ALA A 54 0.51 7.95 -0.60
N SER A 55 0.73 7.62 -1.86
CA SER A 55 1.30 8.53 -2.85
C SER A 55 0.48 8.46 -4.13
N TYR A 56 0.55 9.51 -4.94
CA TYR A 56 -0.12 9.59 -6.23
C TYR A 56 0.88 9.76 -7.37
N PHE A 57 0.44 9.42 -8.58
CA PHE A 57 1.09 9.68 -9.86
C PHE A 57 0.18 10.52 -10.76
#